data_AF-A0A1Z3UAE0-F1
#
_entry.id   AF-A0A1Z3UAE0-F1
#
_cell.length_a   1.000
_cell.length_b   1.000
_cell.length_c   1.000
_cell.angle_alpha   90.00
_cell.angle_beta   90.00
_cell.angle_gamma   90.00
#
_symmetry.space_group_name_H-M   'P 1'
#
loop_
_entity.id
_entity.type
_entity.pdbx_description
1 polymer ?
#
loop_
_entity_poly.entity_id
_entity_poly.type
_entity_poly.pdbx_seq_one_letter_code
_entity_poly.pdbx_strand_id
1 'polypeptide(L)'
;MTNEPNFIAGQPSEGKVGALIAWALFILSIPSANVLVLVGLVVSYVTRGTATGVARQHTEAQIRLFWSVFWWTIAAWVGVFVSIPLMAVGIGFVTIFVFGLALLVLSIWFTIKSVIGLLNLLNDKPI
;
A
#
# COMPACT_ATOMS: atom_id res chain seq x y z
N MET A 1 -24.51 -30.21 -4.71
CA MET A 1 -23.68 -29.08 -5.19
C MET A 1 -22.48 -29.71 -5.86
N THR A 2 -22.43 -29.71 -7.19
CA THR A 2 -21.30 -30.28 -7.92
C THR A 2 -20.11 -29.32 -7.78
N ASN A 3 -19.01 -29.79 -7.19
CA ASN A 3 -17.74 -29.05 -7.10
C ASN A 3 -17.03 -29.05 -8.47
N GLU A 4 -17.73 -28.64 -9.53
CA GLU A 4 -17.08 -28.46 -10.82
C GLU A 4 -16.36 -27.12 -10.83
N PRO A 5 -15.04 -27.09 -11.14
CA PRO A 5 -14.34 -25.84 -11.31
C PRO A 5 -15.00 -25.04 -12.44
N ASN A 6 -15.54 -23.89 -12.10
CA ASN A 6 -16.17 -22.99 -13.05
C ASN A 6 -15.09 -22.20 -13.79
N PHE A 7 -14.86 -22.54 -15.06
CA PHE A 7 -13.83 -21.91 -15.91
C PHE A 7 -14.35 -20.71 -16.72
N ILE A 8 -15.52 -20.17 -16.37
CA ILE A 8 -16.05 -18.96 -17.02
C ILE A 8 -15.17 -17.77 -16.61
N ALA A 9 -14.49 -17.16 -17.58
CA ALA A 9 -13.71 -15.96 -17.36
C ALA A 9 -14.61 -14.76 -17.03
N GLY A 10 -14.11 -13.84 -16.21
CA GLY A 10 -14.81 -12.61 -15.81
C GLY A 10 -15.74 -12.78 -14.60
N GLN A 11 -15.51 -13.79 -13.76
CA GLN A 11 -16.29 -13.98 -12.54
C GLN A 11 -15.96 -12.89 -11.51
N PRO A 12 -16.95 -12.42 -10.72
CA PRO A 12 -16.73 -11.39 -9.70
C PRO A 12 -15.66 -11.72 -8.65
N SER A 13 -15.38 -13.02 -8.45
CA SER A 13 -14.37 -13.53 -7.53
C SER A 13 -12.95 -13.58 -8.12
N GLU A 14 -12.79 -13.43 -9.45
CA GLU A 14 -11.48 -13.46 -10.08
C GLU A 14 -10.61 -12.30 -9.61
N GLY A 15 -9.39 -12.62 -9.17
CA GLY A 15 -8.44 -11.66 -8.60
C GLY A 15 -8.70 -11.26 -7.14
N LYS A 16 -9.81 -11.70 -6.52
CA LYS A 16 -10.11 -11.36 -5.10
C LYS A 16 -9.04 -11.86 -4.15
N VAL A 17 -8.56 -13.10 -4.33
CA VAL A 17 -7.50 -13.69 -3.49
C VAL A 17 -6.20 -12.91 -3.63
N GLY A 18 -5.79 -12.56 -4.86
CA GLY A 18 -4.60 -11.76 -5.11
C GLY A 18 -4.68 -10.37 -4.47
N ALA A 19 -5.84 -9.72 -4.57
CA ALA A 19 -6.10 -8.43 -3.93
C ALA A 19 -6.08 -8.55 -2.39
N LEU A 20 -6.62 -9.62 -1.79
CA LEU A 20 -6.54 -9.86 -0.35
C LEU A 20 -5.09 -10.05 0.11
N ILE A 21 -4.30 -10.86 -0.62
CA ILE A 21 -2.88 -11.08 -0.32
C ILE A 21 -2.12 -9.75 -0.38
N ALA A 22 -2.34 -8.93 -1.40
CA ALA A 22 -1.68 -7.62 -1.51
C ALA A 22 -2.01 -6.70 -0.32
N TRP A 23 -3.27 -6.66 0.14
CA TRP A 23 -3.62 -5.90 1.34
C TRP A 23 -2.95 -6.43 2.60
N ALA A 24 -2.90 -7.75 2.78
CA ALA A 24 -2.22 -8.35 3.92
C ALA A 24 -0.71 -8.05 3.91
N LEU A 25 -0.07 -8.12 2.75
CA LEU A 25 1.36 -7.79 2.58
C LEU A 25 1.64 -6.31 2.86
N PHE A 26 0.74 -5.41 2.49
CA PHE A 26 0.85 -3.99 2.82
C PHE A 26 0.75 -3.75 4.33
N ILE A 27 -0.16 -4.42 5.03
CA ILE A 27 -0.28 -4.30 6.49
C ILE A 27 0.98 -4.84 7.20
N LEU A 28 1.53 -5.94 6.70
CA LEU A 28 2.77 -6.54 7.22
C LEU A 28 4.03 -5.76 6.82
N SER A 29 3.92 -4.63 6.11
CA SER A 29 5.09 -3.85 5.71
C SER A 29 5.81 -3.20 6.90
N ILE A 30 5.09 -2.83 7.97
CA ILE A 30 5.68 -2.19 9.17
C ILE A 30 6.74 -3.08 9.83
N PRO A 31 6.45 -4.33 10.26
CA PRO A 31 7.43 -5.19 10.92
C PRO A 31 8.57 -5.63 9.99
N SER A 32 8.40 -5.49 8.68
CA SER A 32 9.38 -5.91 7.67
C SER A 32 10.23 -4.76 7.10
N ALA A 33 10.29 -3.61 7.77
CA ALA A 33 11.01 -2.43 7.28
C ALA A 33 10.61 -2.05 5.83
N ASN A 34 9.31 -2.14 5.53
CA ASN A 34 8.69 -1.90 4.22
C ASN A 34 9.06 -2.88 3.10
N VAL A 35 9.78 -3.97 3.36
CA VAL A 35 10.15 -4.94 2.31
C VAL A 35 8.91 -5.64 1.73
N LEU A 36 7.97 -6.06 2.58
CA LEU A 36 6.75 -6.75 2.13
C LEU A 36 5.84 -5.87 1.27
N VAL A 37 6.00 -4.54 1.34
CA VAL A 37 5.24 -3.61 0.48
C VAL A 37 5.56 -3.80 -1.00
N LEU A 38 6.81 -4.11 -1.32
CA LEU A 38 7.24 -4.34 -2.70
C LEU A 38 6.66 -5.64 -3.24
N VAL A 39 6.64 -6.68 -2.41
CA VAL A 39 5.98 -7.96 -2.74
C VAL A 39 4.49 -7.74 -2.96
N GLY A 40 3.82 -6.99 -2.07
CA GLY A 40 2.41 -6.62 -2.23
C GLY A 40 2.13 -5.87 -3.54
N LEU A 41 3.03 -4.96 -3.93
CA LEU A 41 2.92 -4.22 -5.20
C LEU A 41 3.03 -5.15 -6.41
N VAL A 42 4.00 -6.08 -6.40
CA VAL A 42 4.15 -7.09 -7.45
C VAL A 42 2.88 -7.93 -7.56
N VAL A 43 2.35 -8.40 -6.43
CA VAL A 43 1.09 -9.14 -6.39
C VAL A 43 -0.06 -8.31 -6.96
N SER A 44 -0.18 -7.02 -6.63
CA SER A 44 -1.18 -6.14 -7.21
C SER A 44 -1.04 -6.03 -8.74
N TYR A 45 0.17 -5.85 -9.28
CA TYR A 45 0.37 -5.77 -10.73
C TYR A 45 0.05 -7.08 -11.45
N VAL A 46 0.43 -8.23 -10.90
CA VAL A 46 0.11 -9.54 -11.46
C VAL A 46 -1.42 -9.77 -11.42
N THR A 47 -2.05 -9.46 -10.28
CA THR A 47 -3.50 -9.60 -10.08
C THR A 47 -4.30 -8.66 -10.98
N ARG A 48 -3.73 -7.50 -11.34
CA ARG A 48 -4.40 -6.48 -12.17
C ARG A 48 -4.88 -7.02 -13.52
N GLY A 49 -4.14 -7.95 -14.11
CA GLY A 49 -4.44 -8.50 -15.43
C GLY A 49 -5.65 -9.44 -15.44
N THR A 50 -5.97 -10.06 -14.31
CA THR A 50 -7.04 -11.07 -14.19
C THR A 50 -8.21 -10.61 -13.33
N ALA A 51 -8.04 -9.56 -12.52
CA ALA A 51 -9.10 -9.07 -11.65
C ALA A 51 -10.23 -8.39 -12.42
N THR A 52 -11.48 -8.61 -11.98
CA THR A 52 -12.66 -7.90 -12.49
C THR A 52 -13.49 -7.32 -11.34
N GLY A 53 -14.49 -6.49 -11.66
CA GLY A 53 -15.44 -5.94 -10.69
C GLY A 53 -14.78 -5.25 -9.47
N VAL A 54 -15.24 -5.63 -8.27
CA VAL A 54 -14.75 -5.07 -6.99
C VAL A 54 -13.27 -5.38 -6.78
N ALA A 55 -12.82 -6.60 -7.08
CA ALA A 55 -11.40 -6.97 -6.93
C ALA A 55 -10.49 -6.05 -7.75
N ARG A 56 -10.88 -5.72 -8.99
CA ARG A 56 -10.12 -4.81 -9.86
C ARG A 56 -9.99 -3.41 -9.25
N GLN A 57 -11.05 -2.90 -8.62
CA GLN A 57 -11.03 -1.58 -7.96
C GLN A 57 -10.04 -1.56 -6.79
N HIS A 58 -10.04 -2.60 -5.95
CA HIS A 58 -9.05 -2.72 -4.87
C HIS A 58 -7.63 -2.82 -5.40
N THR A 59 -7.40 -3.60 -6.47
CA THR A 59 -6.07 -3.70 -7.08
C THR A 59 -5.58 -2.35 -7.62
N GLU A 60 -6.44 -1.53 -8.23
CA GLU A 60 -6.06 -0.16 -8.64
C GLU A 60 -5.76 0.75 -7.47
N ALA A 61 -6.57 0.66 -6.42
CA ALA A 61 -6.39 1.46 -5.22
C ALA A 61 -5.10 1.09 -4.50
N GLN A 62 -4.71 -0.20 -4.45
CA GLN A 62 -3.43 -0.65 -3.90
C GLN A 62 -2.26 -0.04 -4.66
N ILE A 63 -2.26 -0.13 -6.00
CA ILE A 63 -1.21 0.43 -6.84
C ILE A 63 -1.12 1.94 -6.64
N ARG A 64 -2.27 2.65 -6.67
CA ARG A 64 -2.32 4.11 -6.47
C ARG A 64 -1.84 4.51 -5.08
N LEU A 65 -2.24 3.76 -4.04
CA LEU A 65 -1.84 4.01 -2.66
C LEU A 65 -0.33 3.86 -2.50
N PHE A 66 0.24 2.78 -3.05
CA PHE A 66 1.69 2.57 -3.05
C PHE A 66 2.42 3.74 -3.69
N TRP A 67 2.06 4.13 -4.92
CA TRP A 67 2.77 5.20 -5.61
C TRP A 67 2.62 6.55 -4.92
N SER A 68 1.46 6.84 -4.33
CA SER A 68 1.27 8.05 -3.52
C SER A 68 2.24 8.07 -2.33
N VAL A 69 2.25 6.99 -1.54
CA VAL A 69 3.12 6.89 -0.36
C VAL A 69 4.60 6.86 -0.74
N PHE A 70 4.95 6.22 -1.86
CA PHE A 70 6.32 6.18 -2.38
C PHE A 70 6.85 7.59 -2.65
N TRP A 71 6.12 8.41 -3.42
CA TRP A 71 6.57 9.78 -3.73
C TRP A 71 6.65 10.67 -2.49
N TRP A 72 5.70 10.57 -1.56
CA TRP A 72 5.75 11.30 -0.29
C TRP A 72 6.92 10.87 0.59
N THR A 73 7.24 9.57 0.60
CA THR A 73 8.39 9.02 1.33
C THR A 73 9.70 9.57 0.74
N ILE A 74 9.84 9.57 -0.58
CA ILE A 74 11.00 10.16 -1.26
C ILE A 74 11.12 11.66 -0.93
N ALA A 75 10.04 12.42 -1.02
CA ALA A 75 10.04 13.85 -0.70
C ALA A 75 10.47 14.12 0.76
N ALA A 76 9.97 13.34 1.72
CA ALA A 76 10.35 13.45 3.11
C ALA A 76 11.83 13.10 3.34
N TRP A 77 12.35 12.05 2.70
CA TRP A 77 13.77 11.70 2.77
C TRP A 77 14.67 12.79 2.19
N VAL A 78 14.29 13.37 1.04
CA VAL A 78 15.00 14.53 0.48
C VAL A 78 15.00 15.68 1.49
N GLY A 79 13.88 15.95 2.15
CA GLY A 79 13.79 16.92 3.24
C GLY A 79 14.76 16.64 4.39
N VAL A 80 14.88 15.38 4.82
CA VAL A 80 15.87 14.95 5.83
C VAL A 80 17.29 15.24 5.36
N PHE A 81 17.66 14.85 4.13
CA PHE A 81 19.00 15.09 3.59
C PHE A 81 19.35 16.58 3.48
N VAL A 82 18.40 17.41 3.04
CA VAL A 82 18.56 18.88 2.98
C VAL A 82 18.69 19.48 4.40
N SER A 83 18.14 18.82 5.42
CA SER A 83 18.24 19.28 6.80
C SER A 83 19.59 19.00 7.47
N ILE A 84 20.40 18.08 6.92
CA ILE A 84 21.73 17.75 7.44
C ILE A 84 22.66 18.98 7.48
N PRO A 85 22.87 19.76 6.40
CA PRO A 85 23.71 20.95 6.47
C PRO A 85 23.16 22.03 7.42
N LEU A 86 21.84 22.09 7.63
CA LEU A 86 21.21 23.01 8.58
C LEU A 86 21.51 22.65 10.04
N MET A 87 22.06 21.47 10.33
CA MET A 87 22.50 21.10 11.68
C MET A 87 23.64 21.99 12.18
N ALA A 88 24.45 22.56 11.27
CA ALA A 88 25.52 23.49 11.63
C ALA A 88 25.00 24.75 12.35
N VAL A 89 23.74 25.11 12.13
CA VAL A 89 23.06 26.27 12.72
C VAL A 89 22.03 25.85 13.78
N GLY A 90 22.04 24.58 14.23
CA GLY A 90 21.13 24.02 15.23
C GLY A 90 19.70 23.74 14.74
N ILE A 91 19.22 24.43 13.71
CA ILE A 91 17.86 24.28 13.15
C ILE A 91 17.63 22.89 12.54
N GLY A 92 18.69 22.24 12.03
CA GLY A 92 18.59 20.93 11.39
C GLY A 92 17.92 19.86 12.25
N PHE A 93 18.09 19.88 13.58
CA PHE A 93 17.41 18.93 14.48
C PHE A 93 15.89 19.06 14.44
N VAL A 94 15.38 20.30 14.45
CA VAL A 94 13.94 20.57 14.38
C VAL A 94 13.38 20.11 13.04
N THR A 95 14.08 20.41 11.95
CA THR A 95 13.62 20.05 10.61
C THR A 95 13.63 18.54 10.37
N ILE A 96 14.67 17.82 10.83
CA ILE A 96 14.72 16.35 10.79
C ILE A 96 13.58 15.75 11.61
N PHE A 97 13.31 16.29 12.80
CA PHE A 97 12.19 15.84 13.62
C PHE A 97 10.84 15.98 12.91
N VAL A 98 10.61 17.11 12.23
CA VAL A 98 9.38 17.35 11.46
C VAL A 98 9.23 16.34 10.31
N PHE A 99 10.28 16.10 9.54
CA PHE A 99 10.23 15.11 8.45
C PHE A 99 10.10 13.67 8.98
N GLY A 100 10.74 13.35 10.11
CA GLY A 100 10.58 12.07 10.80
C GLY A 100 9.13 11.86 11.25
N LEU A 101 8.48 12.89 11.80
CA LEU A 101 7.07 12.84 12.17
C LEU A 101 6.16 12.71 10.94
N ALA A 102 6.49 13.39 9.84
CA ALA A 102 5.76 13.23 8.58
C ALA A 102 5.84 11.79 8.04
N LEU A 103 7.01 11.16 8.09
CA LEU A 103 7.19 9.75 7.73
C LEU A 103 6.38 8.81 8.63
N LEU A 104 6.32 9.10 9.94
CA LEU A 104 5.50 8.33 10.88
C LEU A 104 4.00 8.44 10.54
N VAL A 105 3.50 9.67 10.33
CA VAL A 105 2.11 9.93 9.95
C VAL A 105 1.77 9.24 8.64
N LEU A 106 2.68 9.29 7.65
CA LEU A 106 2.50 8.62 6.37
C LEU A 106 2.40 7.10 6.52
N SER A 107 3.22 6.50 7.38
CA SER A 107 3.20 5.06 7.69
C SER A 107 1.88 4.64 8.36
N ILE A 108 1.42 5.42 9.34
CA ILE A 108 0.13 5.18 10.02
C ILE A 108 -1.02 5.30 9.01
N TRP A 109 -1.04 6.37 8.21
CA TRP A 109 -2.04 6.58 7.17
C TRP A 109 -2.10 5.43 6.16
N PHE A 110 -0.94 5.02 5.65
CA PHE A 110 -0.82 3.88 4.73
C PHE A 110 -1.40 2.59 5.33
N THR A 111 -1.11 2.35 6.60
CA THR A 111 -1.59 1.15 7.32
C THR A 111 -3.10 1.20 7.52
N ILE A 112 -3.65 2.32 7.96
CA ILE A 112 -5.11 2.51 8.13
C ILE A 112 -5.82 2.28 6.80
N LYS A 113 -5.35 2.89 5.71
CA LYS A 113 -5.92 2.70 4.37
C LYS A 113 -5.84 1.24 3.94
N SER A 114 -4.77 0.54 4.30
CA SER A 114 -4.60 -0.87 3.98
C SER A 114 -5.53 -1.80 4.75
N VAL A 115 -5.74 -1.54 6.05
CA VAL A 115 -6.71 -2.27 6.86
C VAL A 115 -8.14 -2.03 6.37
N ILE A 116 -8.52 -0.79 6.07
CA ILE A 116 -9.85 -0.47 5.53
C ILE A 116 -10.04 -1.15 4.17
N GLY A 117 -9.02 -1.10 3.30
CA GLY A 117 -9.07 -1.77 2.00
C GLY A 117 -9.26 -3.28 2.12
N LEU A 118 -8.58 -3.91 3.08
CA LEU A 118 -8.76 -5.34 3.38
C LEU A 118 -10.18 -5.64 3.87
N LEU A 119 -10.67 -4.90 4.85
CA LEU A 119 -11.99 -5.10 5.45
C LEU A 119 -13.12 -4.89 4.42
N ASN A 120 -13.02 -3.87 3.57
CA ASN A 120 -14.00 -3.63 2.51
C ASN A 120 -14.02 -4.79 1.50
N LEU A 121 -12.85 -5.28 1.09
CA LEU A 121 -12.75 -6.41 0.16
C LEU A 121 -13.30 -7.72 0.77
N LEU A 122 -13.08 -7.96 2.06
CA LEU A 122 -13.66 -9.10 2.77
C LEU A 122 -15.19 -9.06 2.80
N ASN A 123 -15.77 -7.86 2.81
CA ASN A 123 -17.22 -7.63 2.77
C ASN A 123 -17.77 -7.47 1.34
N ASP A 124 -16.98 -7.73 0.29
CA ASP A 124 -17.34 -7.50 -1.12
C ASP A 124 -17.85 -6.08 -1.42
N LYS A 125 -17.33 -5.09 -0.68
CA LYS A 125 -17.64 -3.67 -0.84
C LYS A 125 -16.58 -2.99 -1.70
N PRO A 126 -16.96 -1.99 -2.51
CA PRO A 126 -15.99 -1.12 -3.18
C PRO A 126 -15.13 -0.34 -2.16
N ILE A 127 -13.99 0.16 -2.62
CA ILE A 127 -12.99 0.88 -1.81
C ILE A 127 -13.33 2.36 -1.59
#